data_AF-A0AAD3RLI6-F1
#
_entry.id   AF-A0AAD3RLI6-F1
#
_cell.length_a   1.000
_cell.length_b   1.000
_cell.length_c   1.000
_cell.angle_alpha   90.00
_cell.angle_beta   90.00
_cell.angle_gamma   90.00
#
_symmetry.space_group_name_H-M   'P 1'
#
loop_
_entity.id
_entity.type
_entity.pdbx_description
1 polymer ?
#
loop_
_entity_poly.entity_id
_entity_poly.type
_entity_poly.pdbx_seq_one_letter_code
_entity_poly.pdbx_strand_id
1 'polypeptide(L)'
;MSPLEHDDPEEDVCRHFRQIGKQGSQEEHRERCQALFKAGEQKFGTDEQSFVTILGNRGAEHLKKVFDAYMKLSGYEMEESISRETSGGLRDLLLAVVKCARSVPAYFAETLYYSMKGAGTDDNTLIRVMVSRSEVDMLDIRAAFRRMFACSLHSMIKGDTGGDYRKALLLLCGGDHA
;
A
#
# COMPACT_ATOMS: atom_id res chain seq x y z
N MET A 1 4.87 54.81 16.87
CA MET A 1 6.04 53.98 16.52
C MET A 1 5.54 52.56 16.32
N SER A 2 5.21 52.18 15.10
CA SER A 2 5.02 50.77 14.74
C SER A 2 6.39 50.10 14.73
N PRO A 3 6.55 48.88 15.28
CA PRO A 3 7.78 48.13 15.15
C PRO A 3 8.07 47.94 13.66
N LEU A 4 9.29 48.26 13.22
CA LEU A 4 9.79 47.83 11.93
C LEU A 4 9.86 46.30 11.98
N GLU A 5 8.98 45.62 11.24
CA GLU A 5 9.17 44.22 10.89
C GLU A 5 10.52 44.14 10.18
N HIS A 6 11.49 43.53 10.83
CA HIS A 6 12.79 43.27 10.23
C HIS A 6 12.59 42.03 9.35
N ASP A 7 12.35 42.24 8.06
CA ASP A 7 12.31 41.18 7.05
C ASP A 7 13.68 40.47 7.05
N ASP A 8 13.73 39.26 7.60
CA ASP A 8 14.93 38.41 7.62
C ASP A 8 15.12 37.78 6.22
N PRO A 9 16.13 38.20 5.44
CA PRO A 9 16.33 37.73 4.08
C PRO A 9 16.67 36.24 4.01
N GLU A 10 17.26 35.67 5.08
CA GLU A 10 17.58 34.24 5.11
C GLU A 10 16.32 33.38 5.25
N GLU A 11 15.32 33.86 5.98
CA GLU A 11 14.05 33.15 6.15
C GLU A 11 13.26 33.07 4.83
N ASP A 12 13.28 34.14 4.03
CA ASP A 12 12.63 34.20 2.72
C ASP A 12 13.31 33.33 1.67
N VAL A 13 14.64 33.26 1.67
CA VAL A 13 15.40 32.34 0.82
C VAL A 13 15.07 30.88 1.18
N CYS A 14 15.02 30.55 2.46
CA CYS A 14 14.62 29.22 2.92
C CYS A 14 13.17 28.87 2.58
N ARG A 15 12.23 29.82 2.65
CA ARG A 15 10.84 29.64 2.19
C ARG A 15 10.78 29.42 0.68
N HIS A 16 11.52 30.21 -0.09
CA HIS A 16 11.58 30.11 -1.55
C HIS A 16 12.15 28.77 -2.02
N PHE A 17 13.29 28.32 -1.45
CA PHE A 17 13.84 27.00 -1.76
C PHE A 17 12.88 25.86 -1.37
N ARG A 18 12.17 25.97 -0.23
CA ARG A 18 11.09 25.03 0.12
C ARG A 18 9.93 25.05 -0.89
N GLN A 19 9.58 26.22 -1.41
CA GLN A 19 8.52 26.39 -2.42
C GLN A 19 8.92 25.75 -3.75
N ILE A 20 10.16 26.00 -4.22
CA ILE A 20 10.72 25.41 -5.44
C ILE A 20 10.77 23.88 -5.31
N GLY A 21 11.27 23.36 -4.19
CA GLY A 21 11.31 21.91 -3.94
C GLY A 21 9.92 21.27 -3.93
N LYS A 22 8.91 21.97 -3.39
CA LYS A 22 7.51 21.53 -3.43
C LYS A 22 6.94 21.56 -4.85
N GLN A 23 7.23 22.60 -5.64
CA GLN A 23 6.76 22.73 -7.02
C GLN A 23 7.34 21.63 -7.91
N GLY A 24 8.66 21.40 -7.86
CA GLY A 24 9.30 20.32 -8.62
C GLY A 24 8.76 18.93 -8.28
N SER A 25 8.48 18.66 -7.00
CA SER A 25 7.85 17.41 -6.58
C SER A 25 6.42 17.24 -7.11
N GLN A 26 5.63 18.31 -7.17
CA GLN A 26 4.25 18.26 -7.66
C GLN A 26 4.17 18.09 -9.17
N GLU A 27 5.10 18.70 -9.91
CA GLU A 27 5.22 18.52 -11.35
C GLU A 27 5.59 17.07 -11.68
N GLU A 28 6.56 16.47 -10.95
CA GLU A 28 6.91 15.05 -11.14
C GLU A 28 5.72 14.11 -10.86
N HIS A 29 4.91 14.35 -9.82
CA HIS A 29 3.71 13.55 -9.54
C HIS A 29 2.71 13.62 -10.71
N ARG A 30 2.51 14.82 -11.27
CA ARG A 30 1.58 15.05 -12.38
C ARG A 30 2.06 14.36 -13.65
N GLU A 31 3.33 14.48 -13.98
CA GLU A 31 3.93 13.81 -15.14
C GLU A 31 3.80 12.30 -15.05
N ARG A 32 4.11 11.71 -13.88
CA ARG A 32 3.98 10.26 -13.64
C ARG A 32 2.52 9.79 -13.69
N CYS A 33 1.61 10.56 -13.10
CA CYS A 33 0.18 10.30 -13.18
C CYS A 33 -0.30 10.28 -14.65
N GLN A 34 0.11 11.26 -15.44
CA GLN A 34 -0.23 11.31 -16.87
C GLN A 34 0.40 10.16 -17.65
N ALA A 35 1.63 9.76 -17.33
CA ALA A 35 2.29 8.62 -17.94
C ALA A 35 1.54 7.31 -17.65
N LEU A 36 1.12 7.07 -16.39
CA LEU A 36 0.30 5.89 -16.04
C LEU A 36 -1.05 5.90 -16.74
N PHE A 37 -1.72 7.05 -16.81
CA PHE A 37 -3.01 7.17 -17.49
C PHE A 37 -2.89 6.89 -19.00
N LYS A 38 -1.84 7.44 -19.63
CA LYS A 38 -1.50 7.14 -21.03
C LYS A 38 -1.09 5.67 -21.22
N ALA A 39 -0.45 5.06 -20.23
CA ALA A 39 0.07 3.70 -20.29
C ALA A 39 -1.01 2.62 -20.18
N GLY A 40 -2.15 2.91 -19.53
CA GLY A 40 -3.32 2.02 -19.47
C GLY A 40 -4.52 2.61 -20.20
N GLU A 41 -5.32 3.43 -19.52
CA GLU A 41 -6.65 3.88 -19.94
C GLU A 41 -6.75 4.54 -21.34
N GLN A 42 -5.67 5.10 -21.90
CA GLN A 42 -5.70 5.72 -23.24
C GLN A 42 -5.28 4.79 -24.39
N LYS A 43 -4.99 3.51 -24.13
CA LYS A 43 -4.66 2.56 -25.18
C LYS A 43 -5.41 1.24 -24.95
N PHE A 44 -5.43 0.39 -25.98
CA PHE A 44 -5.91 -0.98 -25.82
C PHE A 44 -4.76 -1.87 -25.33
N GLY A 45 -4.85 -2.35 -24.08
CA GLY A 45 -3.78 -3.07 -23.38
C GLY A 45 -2.93 -2.17 -22.48
N THR A 46 -1.94 -2.75 -21.78
CA THR A 46 -1.04 -1.98 -20.91
C THR A 46 0.31 -1.75 -21.58
N ASP A 47 0.95 -0.60 -21.32
CA ASP A 47 2.41 -0.52 -21.38
C ASP A 47 2.97 -0.91 -20.01
N GLU A 48 3.23 -2.21 -19.87
CA GLU A 48 3.69 -2.83 -18.63
C GLU A 48 5.03 -2.22 -18.19
N GLN A 49 5.88 -1.83 -19.14
CA GLN A 49 7.18 -1.24 -18.86
C GLN A 49 7.03 0.10 -18.13
N SER A 50 6.08 0.95 -18.55
CA SER A 50 5.77 2.19 -17.86
C SER A 50 5.28 1.95 -16.42
N PHE A 51 4.39 0.96 -16.21
CA PHE A 51 3.93 0.60 -14.87
C PHE A 51 5.07 0.10 -13.99
N VAL A 52 5.88 -0.84 -14.47
CA VAL A 52 7.04 -1.40 -13.75
C VAL A 52 8.05 -0.30 -13.41
N THR A 53 8.37 0.58 -14.36
CA THR A 53 9.34 1.65 -14.14
C THR A 53 8.83 2.69 -13.13
N ILE A 54 7.54 3.03 -13.18
CA ILE A 54 6.97 4.05 -12.28
C ILE A 54 6.78 3.49 -10.87
N LEU A 55 6.20 2.29 -10.74
CA LEU A 55 5.90 1.66 -9.46
C LEU A 55 7.15 1.05 -8.79
N GLY A 56 8.14 0.61 -9.56
CA GLY A 56 9.34 -0.05 -9.03
C GLY A 56 10.46 0.88 -8.55
N ASN A 57 10.44 2.18 -8.90
CA ASN A 57 11.57 3.09 -8.67
C ASN A 57 11.26 4.27 -7.73
N ARG A 58 10.18 4.23 -6.94
CA ARG A 58 9.77 5.36 -6.09
C ARG A 58 9.38 4.92 -4.69
N GLY A 59 9.61 5.81 -3.72
CA GLY A 59 9.23 5.58 -2.32
C GLY A 59 7.72 5.62 -2.12
N ALA A 60 7.25 4.95 -1.06
CA ALA A 60 5.82 4.78 -0.77
C ALA A 60 5.06 6.11 -0.68
N GLU A 61 5.62 7.15 -0.05
CA GLU A 61 4.95 8.45 0.07
C GLU A 61 4.72 9.14 -1.28
N HIS A 62 5.69 9.04 -2.19
CA HIS A 62 5.55 9.57 -3.54
C HIS A 62 4.47 8.79 -4.31
N LEU A 63 4.51 7.45 -4.24
CA LEU A 63 3.53 6.60 -4.89
C LEU A 63 2.10 6.86 -4.41
N LYS A 64 1.88 7.08 -3.11
CA LYS A 64 0.57 7.47 -2.56
C LYS A 64 0.03 8.73 -3.23
N LYS A 65 0.85 9.78 -3.34
CA LYS A 65 0.45 11.04 -4.01
C LYS A 65 0.15 10.83 -5.49
N VAL A 66 0.92 9.97 -6.16
CA VAL A 66 0.66 9.60 -7.56
C VAL A 66 -0.67 8.86 -7.69
N PHE A 67 -1.02 7.95 -6.77
CA PHE A 67 -2.31 7.24 -6.79
C PHE A 67 -3.49 8.20 -6.55
N ASP A 68 -3.36 9.11 -5.60
CA ASP A 68 -4.38 10.13 -5.34
C ASP A 68 -4.59 11.05 -6.56
N ALA A 69 -3.50 11.43 -7.23
CA ALA A 69 -3.56 12.21 -8.46
C ALA A 69 -4.16 11.40 -9.62
N TYR A 70 -3.81 10.12 -9.72
CA TYR A 70 -4.32 9.21 -10.74
C TYR A 70 -5.83 9.07 -10.64
N MET A 71 -6.36 8.79 -9.45
CA MET A 71 -7.79 8.69 -9.21
C MET A 71 -8.54 9.96 -9.66
N LYS A 72 -7.99 11.15 -9.33
CA LYS A 72 -8.59 12.43 -9.74
C LYS A 72 -8.58 12.64 -11.26
N LEU A 73 -7.60 12.07 -11.97
CA LEU A 73 -7.46 12.22 -13.41
C LEU A 73 -8.27 11.19 -14.19
N SER A 74 -8.23 9.92 -13.78
CA SER A 74 -8.84 8.80 -14.50
C SER A 74 -10.28 8.50 -14.08
N GLY A 75 -10.63 8.81 -12.82
CA GLY A 75 -11.88 8.38 -12.20
C GLY A 75 -11.86 6.94 -11.66
N TYR A 76 -10.72 6.24 -11.74
CA TYR A 76 -10.55 4.85 -11.31
C TYR A 76 -9.43 4.70 -10.28
N GLU A 77 -9.59 3.72 -9.37
CA GLU A 77 -8.52 3.33 -8.47
C GLU A 77 -7.37 2.71 -9.27
N MET A 78 -6.13 2.96 -8.84
CA MET A 78 -4.95 2.36 -9.49
C MET A 78 -5.07 0.82 -9.59
N GLU A 79 -5.57 0.18 -8.54
CA GLU A 79 -5.79 -1.26 -8.49
C GLU A 79 -6.84 -1.73 -9.49
N GLU A 80 -7.86 -0.93 -9.75
CA GLU A 80 -8.90 -1.25 -10.74
C GLU A 80 -8.31 -1.21 -12.15
N SER A 81 -7.61 -0.13 -12.49
CA SER A 81 -6.93 0.01 -13.78
C SER A 81 -5.90 -1.11 -13.99
N ILE A 82 -5.09 -1.44 -12.99
CA ILE A 82 -4.15 -2.59 -13.08
C ILE A 82 -4.91 -3.90 -13.32
N SER A 83 -6.03 -4.12 -12.63
CA SER A 83 -6.80 -5.36 -12.75
C SER A 83 -7.47 -5.54 -14.11
N ARG A 84 -7.86 -4.43 -14.75
CA ARG A 84 -8.49 -4.42 -16.08
C ARG A 84 -7.46 -4.57 -17.21
N GLU A 85 -6.30 -3.96 -17.04
CA GLU A 85 -5.33 -3.83 -18.13
C GLU A 85 -4.22 -4.91 -18.09
N THR A 86 -4.00 -5.56 -16.94
CA THR A 86 -2.96 -6.61 -16.77
C THR A 86 -3.54 -7.95 -16.31
N SER A 87 -2.79 -9.04 -16.48
CA SER A 87 -3.22 -10.39 -16.08
C SER A 87 -2.07 -11.24 -15.51
N GLY A 88 -2.43 -12.39 -14.93
CA GLY A 88 -1.47 -13.36 -14.39
C GLY A 88 -0.57 -12.80 -13.29
N GLY A 89 0.65 -13.35 -13.18
CA GLY A 89 1.59 -12.98 -12.13
C GLY A 89 2.05 -11.52 -12.15
N LEU A 90 2.02 -10.87 -13.32
CA LEU A 90 2.33 -9.43 -13.41
C LEU A 90 1.25 -8.60 -12.71
N ARG A 91 -0.03 -8.89 -12.96
CA ARG A 91 -1.14 -8.21 -12.27
C ARG A 91 -0.99 -8.35 -10.77
N ASP A 92 -0.76 -9.57 -10.31
CA ASP A 92 -0.67 -9.87 -8.87
C ASP A 92 0.54 -9.16 -8.23
N LEU A 93 1.66 -9.06 -8.94
CA LEU A 93 2.83 -8.30 -8.53
C LEU A 93 2.54 -6.79 -8.42
N LEU A 94 1.97 -6.18 -9.47
CA LEU A 94 1.71 -4.74 -9.48
C LEU A 94 0.66 -4.36 -8.42
N LEU A 95 -0.38 -5.18 -8.25
CA LEU A 95 -1.35 -5.00 -7.16
C LEU A 95 -0.69 -5.10 -5.78
N ALA A 96 0.22 -6.05 -5.58
CA ALA A 96 0.96 -6.15 -4.32
C ALA A 96 1.81 -4.89 -4.06
N VAL A 97 2.50 -4.36 -5.08
CA VAL A 97 3.28 -3.12 -4.95
C VAL A 97 2.39 -1.93 -4.56
N VAL A 98 1.25 -1.75 -5.24
CA VAL A 98 0.31 -0.66 -4.94
C VAL A 98 -0.26 -0.80 -3.53
N LYS A 99 -0.71 -1.99 -3.14
CA LYS A 99 -1.26 -2.25 -1.80
C LYS A 99 -0.22 -2.02 -0.70
N CYS A 100 1.01 -2.50 -0.89
CA CYS A 100 2.12 -2.25 0.05
C CYS A 100 2.48 -0.76 0.14
N ALA A 101 2.52 -0.06 -1.00
CA ALA A 101 2.77 1.38 -1.02
C ALA A 101 1.68 2.16 -0.27
N ARG A 102 0.42 1.70 -0.28
CA ARG A 102 -0.67 2.28 0.52
C ARG A 102 -0.54 1.92 2.01
N SER A 103 -0.48 0.63 2.32
CA SER A 103 -0.36 0.12 3.68
C SER A 103 0.13 -1.33 3.67
N VAL A 104 1.38 -1.54 4.08
CA VAL A 104 1.96 -2.87 4.28
C VAL A 104 1.13 -3.71 5.26
N PRO A 105 0.67 -3.19 6.42
CA PRO A 105 -0.20 -3.96 7.31
C PRO A 105 -1.52 -4.41 6.67
N ALA A 106 -2.14 -3.55 5.85
CA ALA A 106 -3.39 -3.92 5.17
C ALA A 106 -3.18 -5.00 4.10
N TYR A 107 -2.06 -4.94 3.37
CA TYR A 107 -1.69 -5.99 2.41
C TYR A 107 -1.52 -7.35 3.09
N PHE A 108 -0.80 -7.41 4.22
CA PHE A 108 -0.64 -8.66 4.95
C PHE A 108 -1.92 -9.13 5.62
N ALA A 109 -2.77 -8.21 6.11
CA ALA A 109 -4.09 -8.57 6.62
C ALA A 109 -4.96 -9.26 5.56
N GLU A 110 -4.99 -8.70 4.34
CA GLU A 110 -5.70 -9.31 3.22
C GLU A 110 -5.09 -10.65 2.80
N THR A 111 -3.75 -10.74 2.77
CA THR A 111 -3.03 -11.98 2.45
C THR A 111 -3.38 -13.09 3.44
N LEU A 112 -3.41 -12.80 4.74
CA LEU A 112 -3.82 -13.73 5.80
C LEU A 112 -5.29 -14.12 5.68
N TYR A 113 -6.16 -13.17 5.33
CA TYR A 113 -7.58 -13.46 5.18
C TYR A 113 -7.78 -14.47 4.04
N TYR A 114 -7.20 -14.23 2.87
CA TYR A 114 -7.34 -15.13 1.73
C TYR A 114 -6.61 -16.46 1.91
N SER A 115 -5.57 -16.55 2.75
CA SER A 115 -4.94 -17.84 3.07
C SER A 115 -5.84 -18.74 3.93
N MET A 116 -6.82 -18.18 4.65
CA MET A 116 -7.75 -18.91 5.53
C MET A 116 -9.21 -18.86 5.04
N LYS A 117 -9.48 -18.17 3.93
CA LYS A 117 -10.85 -18.01 3.41
C LYS A 117 -11.21 -19.21 2.55
N GLY A 118 -12.21 -19.98 2.96
CA GLY A 118 -12.84 -21.01 2.14
C GLY A 118 -12.61 -22.40 2.70
N ALA A 119 -12.64 -23.42 1.83
CA ALA A 119 -12.38 -24.79 2.23
C ALA A 119 -10.88 -25.07 2.24
N GLY A 120 -10.33 -25.35 3.43
CA GLY A 120 -8.91 -25.56 3.64
C GLY A 120 -8.13 -24.26 3.85
N THR A 121 -6.84 -24.41 4.13
CA THR A 121 -5.94 -23.32 4.49
C THR A 121 -4.70 -23.37 3.59
N ASP A 122 -4.28 -22.23 3.04
CA ASP A 122 -2.95 -22.09 2.46
C ASP A 122 -1.92 -21.90 3.59
N ASP A 123 -1.55 -23.02 4.21
CA ASP A 123 -0.63 -23.05 5.34
C ASP A 123 0.74 -22.42 5.02
N ASN A 124 1.21 -22.56 3.78
CA ASN A 124 2.50 -22.00 3.37
C ASN A 124 2.49 -20.46 3.45
N THR A 125 1.40 -19.84 2.99
CA THR A 125 1.24 -18.38 3.09
C THR A 125 0.97 -17.94 4.52
N LEU A 126 0.10 -18.66 5.24
CA LEU A 126 -0.21 -18.36 6.64
C LEU A 126 1.07 -18.38 7.49
N ILE A 127 1.86 -19.45 7.44
CA ILE A 127 3.11 -19.58 8.19
C ILE A 127 4.10 -18.48 7.79
N ARG A 128 4.29 -18.27 6.49
CA ARG A 128 5.25 -17.27 5.98
C ARG A 128 4.96 -15.88 6.52
N VAL A 129 3.70 -15.45 6.49
CA VAL A 129 3.31 -14.11 6.99
C VAL A 129 3.36 -14.06 8.51
N MET A 130 2.80 -15.06 9.21
CA MET A 130 2.77 -15.08 10.67
C MET A 130 4.17 -15.05 11.29
N VAL A 131 5.13 -15.76 10.71
CA VAL A 131 6.52 -15.78 11.19
C VAL A 131 7.27 -14.51 10.79
N SER A 132 7.18 -14.08 9.53
CA SER A 132 7.99 -12.93 9.06
C SER A 132 7.53 -11.58 9.61
N ARG A 133 6.29 -11.49 10.10
CA ARG A 133 5.69 -10.23 10.58
C ARG A 133 5.47 -10.17 12.09
N SER A 134 5.64 -11.29 12.82
CA SER A 134 5.34 -11.39 14.26
C SER A 134 6.00 -10.28 15.09
N GLU A 135 7.26 -9.95 14.79
CA GLU A 135 8.05 -8.96 15.52
C GLU A 135 8.19 -7.62 14.77
N VAL A 136 7.52 -7.45 13.63
CA VAL A 136 7.66 -6.26 12.77
C VAL A 136 6.45 -5.33 12.92
N ASP A 137 5.26 -5.81 12.58
CA ASP A 137 4.04 -5.00 12.51
C ASP A 137 2.76 -5.82 12.76
N MET A 138 2.88 -6.96 13.45
CA MET A 138 1.73 -7.85 13.72
C MET A 138 0.56 -7.14 14.41
N LEU A 139 0.84 -6.18 15.30
CA LEU A 139 -0.22 -5.39 15.96
C LEU A 139 -1.01 -4.53 14.95
N ASP A 140 -0.32 -3.89 14.01
CA ASP A 140 -0.95 -3.09 12.96
C ASP A 140 -1.71 -3.97 11.97
N ILE A 141 -1.16 -5.15 11.63
CA ILE A 141 -1.82 -6.15 10.79
C ILE A 141 -3.12 -6.60 11.44
N ARG A 142 -3.12 -6.89 12.75
CA ARG A 142 -4.34 -7.28 13.50
C ARG A 142 -5.41 -6.19 13.46
N ALA A 143 -5.01 -4.94 13.69
CA ALA A 143 -5.94 -3.80 13.65
C ALA A 143 -6.51 -3.59 12.23
N ALA A 144 -5.67 -3.73 11.18
CA ALA A 144 -6.12 -3.66 9.79
C ALA A 144 -7.08 -4.80 9.44
N PHE A 145 -6.74 -6.03 9.83
CA PHE A 145 -7.55 -7.23 9.61
C PHE A 145 -8.96 -7.06 10.18
N ARG A 146 -9.06 -6.62 11.45
CA ARG A 146 -10.35 -6.41 12.10
C ARG A 146 -11.20 -5.35 11.40
N ARG A 147 -10.58 -4.27 10.96
CA ARG A 147 -11.25 -3.20 10.21
C ARG A 147 -11.78 -3.68 8.86
N MET A 148 -11.05 -4.57 8.19
CA MET A 148 -11.36 -5.03 6.83
C MET A 148 -12.37 -6.18 6.80
N PHE A 149 -12.31 -7.12 7.75
CA PHE A 149 -13.04 -8.39 7.67
C PHE A 149 -14.05 -8.62 8.81
N ALA A 150 -14.23 -7.63 9.69
CA ALA A 150 -15.20 -7.66 10.80
C ALA A 150 -15.04 -8.83 11.79
N CYS A 151 -13.93 -9.55 11.75
CA CYS A 151 -13.49 -10.54 12.74
C CYS A 151 -12.02 -10.30 13.10
N SER A 152 -11.56 -10.83 14.23
CA SER A 152 -10.14 -10.72 14.58
C SER A 152 -9.32 -11.79 13.87
N LEU A 153 -8.06 -11.45 13.54
CA LEU A 153 -7.10 -12.43 13.02
C LEU A 153 -6.96 -13.65 13.94
N HIS A 154 -6.95 -13.41 15.26
CA HIS A 154 -6.90 -14.47 16.27
C HIS A 154 -8.09 -15.43 16.15
N SER A 155 -9.31 -14.90 16.03
CA SER A 155 -10.52 -15.72 15.89
C SER A 155 -10.51 -16.55 14.60
N MET A 156 -10.00 -15.98 13.50
CA MET A 156 -9.92 -16.67 12.22
C MET A 156 -8.90 -17.82 12.26
N ILE A 157 -7.70 -17.59 12.80
CA ILE A 157 -6.68 -18.64 13.00
C ILE A 157 -7.24 -19.77 13.88
N LYS A 158 -7.94 -19.42 14.97
CA LYS A 158 -8.52 -20.39 15.89
C LYS A 158 -9.60 -21.25 15.22
N GLY A 159 -10.36 -20.70 14.28
CA GLY A 159 -11.39 -21.42 13.53
C GLY A 159 -10.81 -22.34 12.47
N ASP A 160 -9.73 -21.92 11.81
CA ASP A 160 -9.26 -22.55 10.57
C ASP A 160 -8.12 -23.58 10.77
N THR A 161 -7.34 -23.45 11.85
CA THR A 161 -6.19 -24.33 12.12
C THR A 161 -6.46 -25.28 13.28
N GLY A 162 -5.61 -26.26 13.62
CA GLY A 162 -5.83 -27.21 14.73
C GLY A 162 -4.56 -27.61 15.50
N GLY A 163 -4.74 -28.28 16.63
CA GLY A 163 -3.63 -28.90 17.39
C GLY A 163 -2.54 -27.92 17.86
N ASP A 164 -1.30 -28.41 17.93
CA ASP A 164 -0.14 -27.59 18.34
C ASP A 164 0.23 -26.53 17.30
N TYR A 165 -0.08 -26.79 16.02
CA TYR A 165 0.05 -25.81 14.95
C TYR A 165 -0.76 -24.55 15.24
N ARG A 166 -2.06 -24.70 15.61
CA ARG A 166 -2.90 -23.58 16.05
C ARG A 166 -2.28 -22.85 17.23
N LYS A 167 -1.81 -23.57 18.25
CA LYS A 167 -1.22 -22.96 19.45
C LYS A 167 -0.03 -22.07 19.09
N ALA A 168 0.87 -22.56 18.24
CA ALA A 168 2.03 -21.81 17.77
C ALA A 168 1.61 -20.54 17.01
N LEU A 169 0.65 -20.63 16.09
CA LEU A 169 0.17 -19.46 15.34
C LEU A 169 -0.51 -18.42 16.25
N LEU A 170 -1.29 -18.85 17.23
CA LEU A 170 -1.93 -17.92 18.18
C LEU A 170 -0.89 -17.24 19.10
N LEU A 171 0.23 -17.90 19.42
CA LEU A 171 1.35 -17.25 20.12
C LEU A 171 1.99 -16.15 19.26
N LEU A 172 2.23 -16.42 17.97
CA LEU A 172 2.76 -15.43 17.02
C LEU A 172 1.77 -14.28 16.77
N CYS A 173 0.46 -14.57 16.74
CA CYS A 173 -0.58 -13.56 16.59
C CYS A 173 -0.69 -12.66 17.83
N GLY A 174 -0.56 -13.23 19.03
CA GLY A 174 -0.91 -12.57 20.27
C GLY A 174 -2.41 -12.62 20.57
N GLY A 175 -2.88 -11.73 21.45
CA GLY A 175 -4.23 -11.78 22.01
C GLY A 175 -5.37 -11.40 21.05
N ASP A 176 -6.60 -11.46 21.55
CA ASP A 176 -7.82 -11.15 20.78
C ASP A 176 -8.22 -9.65 20.87
N HIS A 177 -7.47 -8.86 21.65
CA HIS A 177 -7.71 -7.44 21.84
C HIS A 177 -6.82 -6.64 20.87
N ALA A 178 -7.37 -6.28 19.72
CA ALA A 178 -6.84 -5.29 18.77
C ALA A 178 -8.01 -4.65 18.03
#